data_AF-E2N6X7-F1
#
_entry.id   AF-E2N6X7-F1
#
_cell.length_a   1.000
_cell.length_b   1.000
_cell.length_c   1.000
_cell.angle_alpha   90.00
_cell.angle_beta   90.00
_cell.angle_gamma   90.00
#
_symmetry.space_group_name_H-M   'P 1'
#
loop_
_entity.id
_entity.type
_entity.pdbx_description
1 polymer ?
#
loop_
_entity_poly.entity_id
_entity_poly.type
_entity_poly.pdbx_seq_one_letter_code
_entity_poly.pdbx_strand_id
1 'polypeptide(L)'
;MKEVSPVKERLIELCTEMSITPNQFSQEIGKNREFIRKIIGEIGSDVLRNIHRKYPAINIMWIITGEGEKFLSPDNSGSNDNNLTNYLKEENKELKEEVKRLIQENATLSARLELYHGNSAEAAG
;
A
#
# COMPACT_ATOMS: atom_id res chain seq x y z
N MET A 1 9.80 13.54 -15.58
CA MET A 1 9.15 12.31 -16.09
C MET A 1 8.12 11.90 -15.03
N LYS A 2 6.87 11.59 -15.37
CA LYS A 2 5.92 11.11 -14.36
C LYS A 2 6.36 9.70 -13.98
N GLU A 3 6.85 9.50 -12.76
CA GLU A 3 7.10 8.16 -12.23
C GLU A 3 5.78 7.38 -12.30
N VAL A 4 5.81 6.27 -13.02
CA VAL A 4 4.68 5.36 -13.13
C VAL A 4 4.68 4.51 -11.86
N SER A 5 3.54 4.41 -11.18
CA SER A 5 3.40 3.57 -9.99
C SER A 5 3.76 2.12 -10.32
N PRO A 6 4.62 1.44 -9.53
CA PRO A 6 4.95 0.03 -9.73
C PRO A 6 3.69 -0.87 -9.70
N VAL A 7 2.73 -0.54 -8.85
CA VAL A 7 1.43 -1.25 -8.78
C VAL A 7 0.65 -1.10 -10.09
N LYS A 8 0.68 0.09 -10.70
CA LYS A 8 0.04 0.33 -12.00
C LYS A 8 0.65 -0.54 -13.08
N GLU A 9 1.97 -0.65 -13.13
CA GLU A 9 2.68 -1.49 -14.11
C GLU A 9 2.27 -2.95 -13.96
N ARG A 10 2.29 -3.47 -12.74
CA ARG A 10 1.87 -4.85 -12.44
C ARG A 10 0.41 -5.14 -12.81
N LEU A 11 -0.49 -4.19 -12.58
CA LEU A 11 -1.90 -4.34 -13.02
C LEU A 11 -2.05 -4.32 -14.54
N ILE A 12 -1.27 -3.51 -15.26
CA ILE A 12 -1.26 -3.50 -16.73
C ILE A 12 -0.69 -4.81 -17.27
N GLU A 13 0.34 -5.34 -16.64
CA GLU A 13 0.92 -6.63 -16.97
C GLU A 13 -0.10 -7.77 -16.79
N LEU A 14 -0.83 -7.80 -15.67
CA LEU A 14 -1.92 -8.75 -15.45
C LEU A 14 -3.03 -8.64 -16.51
N CYS A 15 -3.40 -7.42 -16.90
CA CYS A 15 -4.38 -7.21 -17.96
C CYS A 15 -3.91 -7.84 -19.28
N THR A 16 -2.62 -7.66 -19.61
CA THR A 16 -2.00 -8.20 -20.82
C THR A 16 -2.02 -9.72 -20.81
N GLU A 17 -1.61 -10.33 -19.70
CA GLU A 17 -1.55 -11.79 -19.52
C GLU A 17 -2.94 -12.44 -19.60
N MET A 18 -3.96 -11.78 -19.05
CA MET A 18 -5.35 -12.25 -19.10
C MET A 18 -6.07 -11.85 -20.39
N SER A 19 -5.39 -11.20 -21.34
CA SER A 19 -5.98 -10.73 -22.60
C SER A 19 -7.22 -9.83 -22.42
N ILE A 20 -7.24 -8.99 -21.39
CA ILE A 20 -8.31 -8.02 -21.11
C ILE A 20 -7.76 -6.59 -21.09
N THR A 21 -8.61 -5.62 -21.41
CA THR A 21 -8.17 -4.22 -21.39
C THR A 21 -8.12 -3.68 -19.96
N PRO A 22 -7.23 -2.71 -19.64
CA PRO A 22 -7.22 -2.04 -18.34
C PRO A 22 -8.57 -1.42 -17.95
N ASN A 23 -9.33 -0.97 -18.95
CA ASN A 23 -10.66 -0.40 -18.76
C ASN A 23 -11.68 -1.47 -18.37
N GLN A 24 -11.60 -2.65 -19.00
CA GLN A 24 -12.42 -3.80 -18.65
C GLN A 24 -12.09 -4.32 -17.25
N PHE A 25 -10.80 -4.55 -16.96
CA PHE A 25 -10.38 -4.98 -15.62
C PHE A 25 -10.89 -4.01 -14.56
N SER A 26 -10.73 -2.69 -14.78
CA SER A 26 -11.23 -1.66 -13.85
C SER A 26 -12.73 -1.77 -13.59
N GLN A 27 -13.54 -2.04 -14.62
CA GLN A 27 -14.99 -2.23 -14.45
C GLN A 27 -15.33 -3.53 -13.72
N GLU A 28 -14.62 -4.62 -14.03
CA GLU A 28 -14.85 -5.93 -13.43
C GLU A 28 -14.57 -5.95 -11.92
N ILE A 29 -13.60 -5.14 -11.46
CA ILE A 29 -13.33 -4.92 -10.03
C ILE A 29 -14.20 -3.80 -9.40
N GLY A 30 -15.22 -3.32 -10.12
CA GLY A 30 -16.18 -2.33 -9.62
C GLY A 30 -15.67 -0.89 -9.56
N LYS A 31 -14.67 -0.53 -10.37
CA LYS A 31 -14.11 0.82 -10.47
C LYS A 31 -14.48 1.52 -11.79
N ASN A 32 -14.18 2.81 -11.86
CA ASN A 32 -14.31 3.60 -13.08
C ASN A 32 -13.35 3.06 -14.17
N ARG A 33 -13.77 3.08 -15.44
CA ARG A 33 -12.97 2.60 -16.60
C ARG A 33 -11.55 3.16 -16.64
N GLU A 34 -11.35 4.40 -16.24
CA GLU A 34 -10.02 5.04 -16.26
C GLU A 34 -9.20 4.79 -14.99
N PHE A 35 -9.67 3.94 -14.06
CA PHE A 35 -9.04 3.74 -12.74
C PHE A 35 -7.58 3.31 -12.88
N ILE A 36 -7.28 2.18 -13.54
CA ILE A 36 -5.89 1.69 -13.70
C ILE A 36 -5.00 2.75 -14.34
N ARG A 37 -5.50 3.46 -15.36
CA ARG A 37 -4.75 4.50 -16.07
C ARG A 37 -4.40 5.68 -15.16
N LYS A 38 -5.26 5.99 -14.20
CA LYS A 38 -5.12 7.11 -13.25
C LYS A 38 -4.43 6.75 -11.94
N ILE A 39 -3.97 5.51 -11.75
CA ILE A 39 -3.17 5.15 -10.57
C ILE A 39 -1.86 5.95 -10.59
N ILE A 40 -1.58 6.64 -9.48
CA ILE A 40 -0.36 7.44 -9.26
C ILE A 40 0.52 6.84 -8.16
N GLY A 41 -0.04 6.06 -7.24
CA GLY A 41 0.69 5.41 -6.13
C GLY A 41 0.13 4.04 -5.81
N GLU A 42 -0.07 3.77 -4.52
CA GLU A 42 -0.63 2.52 -4.00
C GLU A 42 -2.14 2.38 -4.24
N ILE A 43 -2.67 1.16 -4.06
CA ILE A 43 -4.10 0.85 -4.12
C ILE A 43 -4.63 0.44 -2.74
N GLY A 44 -5.90 0.79 -2.48
CA GLY A 44 -6.56 0.46 -1.22
C GLY A 44 -6.94 -1.02 -1.08
N SER A 45 -7.20 -1.43 0.16
CA SER A 45 -7.65 -2.80 0.48
C SER A 45 -9.00 -3.15 -0.14
N ASP A 46 -9.84 -2.17 -0.42
CA ASP A 46 -11.11 -2.35 -1.13
C ASP A 46 -10.90 -2.82 -2.58
N VAL A 47 -9.89 -2.24 -3.27
CA VAL A 47 -9.49 -2.64 -4.62
C VAL A 47 -8.93 -4.05 -4.60
N LEU A 48 -8.00 -4.34 -3.69
CA LEU A 48 -7.39 -5.66 -3.54
C LEU A 48 -8.43 -6.74 -3.25
N ARG A 49 -9.41 -6.45 -2.39
CA ARG A 49 -10.53 -7.35 -2.08
C ARG A 49 -11.39 -7.64 -3.31
N ASN A 50 -11.68 -6.62 -4.12
CA ASN A 50 -12.46 -6.79 -5.34
C ASN A 50 -11.69 -7.61 -6.39
N ILE A 51 -10.39 -7.39 -6.52
CA ILE A 51 -9.50 -8.21 -7.36
C ILE A 51 -9.55 -9.65 -6.90
N HIS A 52 -9.29 -9.93 -5.62
CA HIS A 52 -9.30 -11.28 -5.07
C HIS A 52 -10.65 -12.00 -5.30
N ARG A 53 -11.77 -11.29 -5.12
CA ARG A 53 -13.11 -11.87 -5.35
C ARG A 53 -13.37 -12.19 -6.82
N LYS A 54 -12.89 -11.35 -7.74
CA LYS A 54 -13.15 -11.48 -9.18
C LYS A 54 -12.18 -12.42 -9.88
N TYR A 55 -10.92 -12.41 -9.43
CA TYR A 55 -9.80 -13.16 -9.98
C TYR A 55 -9.05 -13.89 -8.84
N PRO A 56 -9.64 -14.95 -8.27
CA PRO A 56 -9.05 -15.66 -7.13
C PRO A 56 -7.71 -16.34 -7.45
N ALA A 57 -7.39 -16.53 -8.73
CA ALA A 57 -6.11 -17.07 -9.16
C ALA A 57 -4.97 -16.03 -9.14
N ILE A 58 -5.26 -14.73 -8.97
CA ILE A 58 -4.22 -13.70 -8.93
C ILE A 58 -3.59 -13.64 -7.54
N ASN A 59 -2.26 -13.59 -7.51
CA ASN A 59 -1.50 -13.43 -6.29
C ASN A 59 -1.52 -11.96 -5.82
N ILE A 60 -2.23 -11.69 -4.73
CA ILE A 60 -2.30 -10.35 -4.13
C ILE A 60 -0.94 -9.90 -3.61
N MET A 61 -0.11 -10.81 -3.09
CA MET A 61 1.25 -10.48 -2.64
C MET A 61 2.05 -9.86 -3.77
N TRP A 62 2.02 -10.49 -4.95
CA TRP A 62 2.74 -10.00 -6.11
C TRP A 62 2.26 -8.62 -6.56
N ILE A 63 0.96 -8.31 -6.46
CA ILE A 63 0.45 -6.97 -6.80
C ILE A 63 1.05 -5.90 -5.89
N ILE A 64 1.20 -6.17 -4.59
CA ILE A 64 1.62 -5.17 -3.60
C ILE A 64 3.15 -5.05 -3.60
N THR A 65 3.84 -6.18 -3.54
CA THR A 65 5.29 -6.24 -3.32
C THR A 65 6.10 -6.43 -4.62
N GLY A 66 5.50 -7.03 -5.64
CA GLY A 66 6.21 -7.53 -6.82
C GLY A 66 6.91 -8.87 -6.60
N GLU A 67 6.80 -9.48 -5.43
CA GLU A 67 7.46 -10.73 -5.08
C GLU A 67 6.60 -11.96 -5.40
N GLY A 68 7.25 -13.02 -5.85
CA GLY A 68 6.62 -14.30 -6.19
C GLY A 68 6.00 -14.32 -7.59
N GLU A 69 5.15 -15.31 -7.82
CA GLU A 69 4.45 -15.50 -9.10
C GLU A 69 3.18 -14.67 -9.18
N LYS A 70 2.83 -14.23 -10.40
CA LYS A 70 1.62 -13.44 -10.69
C LYS A 70 0.34 -14.19 -10.37
N PHE A 71 0.33 -15.49 -10.68
CA PHE A 71 -0.80 -16.37 -10.46
C PHE A 71 -0.47 -17.42 -9.42
N LEU A 72 -1.46 -17.72 -8.60
CA LEU A 72 -1.39 -18.78 -7.61
C LEU A 72 -1.42 -20.13 -8.32
N SER A 73 -0.45 -21.00 -8.01
CA SER A 73 -0.54 -22.40 -8.39
C SER A 73 -1.61 -23.10 -7.55
N PRO A 74 -2.37 -24.04 -8.13
CA PRO A 74 -3.44 -24.76 -7.41
C PRO A 74 -2.91 -25.47 -6.16
N ASP A 75 -1.66 -25.94 -6.17
CA ASP A 75 -1.04 -26.65 -5.05
C ASP A 75 -0.53 -25.72 -3.91
N ASN A 76 -0.48 -24.40 -4.12
CA ASN A 76 0.16 -23.43 -3.21
C ASN A 76 -0.77 -22.34 -2.65
N SER A 77 -2.09 -22.47 -2.83
CA SER A 77 -3.04 -21.45 -2.37
C SER A 77 -2.95 -21.20 -0.85
N GLY A 78 -2.75 -22.25 -0.04
CA GLY A 78 -2.60 -22.09 1.42
C GLY A 78 -1.26 -21.47 1.86
N SER A 79 -0.19 -21.65 1.08
CA SER A 79 1.14 -21.11 1.42
C SER A 79 1.22 -19.59 1.16
N ASN A 80 0.57 -19.11 0.11
CA ASN A 80 0.60 -17.68 -0.26
C ASN A 80 -0.18 -16.80 0.72
N ASP A 81 -1.30 -17.29 1.26
CA ASP A 81 -2.07 -16.57 2.30
C ASP A 81 -1.23 -16.36 3.57
N ASN A 82 -0.41 -17.35 3.94
CA ASN A 82 0.50 -17.24 5.07
C ASN A 82 1.62 -16.22 4.81
N ASN A 83 2.19 -16.21 3.60
CA ASN A 83 3.22 -15.23 3.24
C ASN A 83 2.68 -13.79 3.28
N LEU A 84 1.52 -13.54 2.66
CA LEU A 84 0.88 -12.21 2.69
C LEU A 84 0.54 -11.79 4.11
N THR A 85 0.00 -12.71 4.91
CA THR A 85 -0.31 -12.44 6.32
C THR A 85 0.95 -12.08 7.12
N ASN A 86 2.06 -12.77 6.89
CA ASN A 86 3.32 -12.51 7.60
C ASN A 86 3.92 -11.15 7.20
N TYR A 87 3.96 -10.85 5.91
CA TYR A 87 4.41 -9.55 5.40
C TYR A 87 3.60 -8.40 6.00
N LEU A 88 2.27 -8.47 5.90
CA LEU A 88 1.39 -7.43 6.44
C LEU A 88 1.52 -7.29 7.96
N LYS A 89 1.83 -8.37 8.70
CA LYS A 89 2.08 -8.30 10.14
C LYS A 89 3.39 -7.60 10.46
N GLU A 90 4.46 -7.90 9.74
CA GLU A 90 5.77 -7.26 9.95
C GLU A 90 5.70 -5.77 9.61
N GLU A 91 5.13 -5.41 8.45
CA GLU A 91 4.96 -4.01 8.04
C GLU A 91 4.10 -3.23 9.04
N ASN A 92 2.99 -3.81 9.53
CA ASN A 92 2.18 -3.18 10.57
C ASN A 92 2.93 -2.99 11.89
N LYS A 93 3.86 -3.89 12.22
CA LYS A 93 4.67 -3.79 13.44
C LYS A 93 5.68 -2.67 13.30
N GLU A 94 6.40 -2.61 12.19
CA GLU A 94 7.36 -1.54 11.88
C GLU A 94 6.69 -0.16 11.87
N LEU A 95 5.53 -0.04 11.21
CA LEU A 95 4.75 1.21 11.18
C LEU A 95 4.30 1.65 12.59
N LYS A 96 3.88 0.71 13.45
CA LYS A 96 3.51 1.03 14.84
C LYS A 96 4.69 1.51 15.67
N GLU A 97 5.87 0.90 15.47
CA GLU A 97 7.09 1.32 16.13
C GLU A 97 7.51 2.72 15.69
N GLU A 98 7.41 3.02 14.40
CA GLU A 98 7.74 4.33 13.85
C GLU A 98 6.78 5.42 14.34
N VAL A 99 5.47 5.15 14.35
CA VAL A 99 4.47 6.05 14.93
C VAL A 99 4.79 6.36 16.40
N LYS A 100 5.18 5.35 17.18
CA LYS A 100 5.55 5.54 18.59
C LYS A 100 6.77 6.46 18.73
N ARG A 101 7.80 6.27 17.88
CA ARG A 101 9.00 7.13 17.87
C ARG A 101 8.65 8.57 17.53
N LEU A 102 7.87 8.79 16.47
CA LEU A 102 7.46 10.13 16.04
C LEU A 102 6.61 10.86 17.08
N ILE A 103 5.75 10.15 17.82
CA ILE A 103 4.98 10.73 18.93
C ILE A 103 5.92 11.20 20.06
N GLN A 104 6.93 10.38 20.40
CA GLN A 104 7.90 10.73 21.45
C GLN A 104 8.78 11.91 21.04
N GLU A 105 9.21 11.97 19.79
CA GLU A 105 9.97 13.08 19.25
C GLU A 105 9.15 14.38 19.27
N ASN A 106 7.89 14.33 18.80
CA ASN A 106 6.98 15.48 18.85
C ASN A 106 6.74 15.97 20.28
N ALA A 107 6.57 15.07 21.25
CA ALA A 107 6.44 15.44 22.66
C ALA A 107 7.69 16.16 23.18
N THR A 108 8.87 15.67 22.81
CA THR A 108 10.15 16.26 23.21
C THR A 108 10.35 17.64 22.57
N LEU A 109 10.05 17.78 21.28
CA LEU A 109 10.14 19.04 20.54
C LEU A 109 9.14 20.07 21.09
N SER A 110 7.91 19.65 21.40
CA SER A 110 6.89 20.51 21.99
C SER A 110 7.33 21.06 23.36
N ALA A 111 7.84 20.19 24.24
CA ALA A 111 8.37 20.63 25.54
C ALA A 111 9.55 21.61 25.39
N ARG A 112 10.44 21.37 24.41
CA ARG A 112 11.57 22.27 24.15
C ARG A 112 11.10 23.65 23.65
N LEU A 113 10.08 23.70 22.79
CA LEU A 113 9.50 24.96 22.31
C LEU A 113 8.85 25.77 23.44
N GLU A 114 8.14 25.11 24.37
CA GLU A 114 7.56 25.78 25.54
C GLU A 114 8.62 26.47 26.40
N LEU A 115 9.76 25.78 26.65
CA LEU A 115 10.88 26.36 27.39
C LEU A 115 11.50 27.57 26.68
N TYR A 116 11.67 27.53 25.35
CA TYR A 116 12.18 28.67 24.60
C TYR A 116 11.25 29.89 24.66
N HIS A 117 9.93 29.69 24.58
CA HIS A 117 8.96 30.79 24.69
C HIS A 117 8.86 31.33 26.13
N GLY A 118 8.96 30.48 27.14
CA GLY A 118 9.00 30.89 28.55
C GLY A 118 10.20 31.80 28.87
N ASN A 119 11.41 31.38 28.46
CA ASN A 119 12.63 32.16 28.68
C ASN A 119 12.66 33.48 27.90
N SER A 120 12.00 33.55 26.72
CA SER A 120 11.89 34.78 25.93
C SER A 120 10.93 35.80 26.57
N ALA A 121 9.93 35.36 27.34
CA ALA A 121 9.00 36.25 28.03
C ALA A 121 9.60 36.85 29.32
N GLU A 122 10.43 36.10 30.04
CA GLU A 122 11.13 36.58 31.24
C GLU A 122 12.30 37.53 30.92
N ALA A 123 12.95 37.40 29.76
CA ALA A 123 14.07 38.27 29.37
C ALA A 123 13.65 39.65 28.84
N ALA A 124 12.35 39.88 28.61
CA ALA A 124 11.80 41.11 28.03
C ALA A 124 11.01 41.99 29.02
N GLY A 125 10.89 41.58 30.28
CA GLY A 125 10.26 42.34 31.37
C GLY A 125 11.28 42.88 32.37
#